data_AF-A0A3N0BPT0-F1
#
_entry.id   AF-A0A3N0BPT0-F1
#
_cell.length_a   1.000
_cell.length_b   1.000
_cell.length_c   1.000
_cell.angle_alpha   90.00
_cell.angle_beta   90.00
_cell.angle_gamma   90.00
#
_symmetry.space_group_name_H-M   'P 1'
#
loop_
_entity.id
_entity.type
_entity.pdbx_description
1 polymer ?
#
loop_
_entity_poly.entity_id
_entity_poly.type
_entity_poly.pdbx_seq_one_letter_code
_entity_poly.pdbx_strand_id
1 'polypeptide(L)'
;MFIGVLIGLVAILPSIFPGSDLFVPNFWLMFGFLAGITFIAYLLVDIGVKRDPEVGIMAIMGSIAVKMIFCMAFVLIYSIKGKGIGVLFLLNFFSLYLLFSVFEIYCLLRNLRHQNLK
;
A
#
# COMPACT_ATOMS: atom_id res chain seq x y z
N MET A 1 -1.80 -9.72 -9.16
CA MET A 1 -0.54 -9.96 -9.90
C MET A 1 0.67 -9.31 -9.22
N PHE A 2 0.66 -8.00 -8.93
CA PHE A 2 1.82 -7.29 -8.35
C PHE A 2 2.21 -7.70 -6.93
N ILE A 3 1.26 -8.06 -6.07
CA ILE A 3 1.54 -8.47 -4.68
C ILE A 3 2.44 -9.71 -4.62
N GLY A 4 2.22 -10.70 -5.49
CA GLY A 4 3.05 -11.91 -5.54
C GLY A 4 4.49 -11.64 -5.98
N VAL A 5 4.68 -10.74 -6.96
CA VAL A 5 6.01 -10.29 -7.39
C VAL A 5 6.73 -9.54 -6.26
N LEU A 6 6.00 -8.69 -5.53
CA LEU A 6 6.52 -7.98 -4.36
C LEU A 6 6.94 -8.91 -3.22
N ILE A 7 6.13 -9.93 -2.92
CA ILE A 7 6.46 -10.95 -1.93
C ILE A 7 7.74 -11.68 -2.33
N GLY A 8 7.86 -12.08 -3.60
CA GLY A 8 9.07 -12.72 -4.12
C GLY A 8 10.31 -11.83 -3.99
N LEU A 9 10.21 -10.56 -4.37
CA LEU A 9 11.31 -9.59 -4.26
C LEU A 9 11.75 -9.41 -2.80
N VAL A 10 10.80 -9.17 -1.89
CA VAL A 10 11.05 -9.00 -0.46
C VAL A 10 11.67 -10.26 0.15
N ALA A 11 11.23 -11.46 -0.25
CA ALA A 11 11.76 -12.72 0.27
C ALA A 11 13.20 -13.01 -0.20
N ILE A 12 13.61 -12.47 -1.35
CA ILE A 12 14.97 -12.64 -1.90
C ILE A 12 15.93 -11.57 -1.37
N LEU A 13 15.46 -10.38 -0.97
CA LEU A 13 16.32 -9.32 -0.45
C LEU A 13 17.26 -9.73 0.71
N PRO A 14 16.82 -10.51 1.73
CA PRO A 14 17.68 -10.97 2.81
C PRO A 14 18.83 -11.87 2.36
N SER A 15 18.65 -12.63 1.27
CA SER A 15 19.71 -13.54 0.78
C SER A 15 20.80 -12.80 0.00
N ILE A 16 20.50 -11.61 -0.54
CA ILE A 16 21.45 -10.76 -1.25
C ILE A 16 22.25 -9.87 -0.28
N PHE A 17 21.66 -9.49 0.87
CA PHE A 17 22.30 -8.67 1.89
C PHE A 17 22.39 -9.39 3.25
N PRO A 18 23.24 -10.44 3.36
CA PRO A 18 23.45 -11.12 4.63
C PRO A 18 24.11 -10.17 5.65
N GLY A 19 23.49 -10.01 6.82
CA GLY A 19 24.08 -9.29 7.97
C GLY A 19 23.61 -7.85 8.21
N SER A 20 22.67 -7.33 7.43
CA SER A 20 22.01 -6.04 7.68
C SER A 20 20.57 -6.21 8.17
N ASP A 21 20.19 -5.53 9.26
CA ASP A 21 18.81 -5.43 9.74
C ASP A 21 17.97 -4.55 8.80
N LEU A 22 17.67 -5.06 7.59
CA LEU A 22 16.90 -4.33 6.58
C LEU A 22 15.42 -4.23 6.95
N PHE A 23 14.89 -5.27 7.60
CA PHE A 23 13.46 -5.41 7.89
C PHE A 23 13.20 -5.33 9.39
N VAL A 24 12.13 -4.62 9.76
CA VAL A 24 11.64 -4.66 11.13
C VAL A 24 11.10 -6.06 11.48
N PRO A 25 11.17 -6.50 12.75
CA PRO A 25 10.70 -7.83 13.16
C PRO A 25 9.24 -8.12 12.74
N ASN A 26 8.40 -7.08 12.73
CA ASN A 26 6.98 -7.16 12.35
C ASN A 26 6.71 -6.75 10.91
N PHE A 27 7.69 -6.85 10.01
CA PHE A 27 7.58 -6.39 8.62
C PHE A 27 6.41 -7.04 7.88
N TRP A 28 6.22 -8.35 8.03
CA TRP A 28 5.13 -9.08 7.37
C TRP A 28 3.74 -8.59 7.76
N LEU A 29 3.56 -8.17 9.02
CA LEU A 29 2.30 -7.61 9.49
C LEU A 29 2.02 -6.25 8.82
N MET A 30 3.05 -5.40 8.73
CA MET A 30 2.97 -4.12 8.04
C MET A 30 2.73 -4.27 6.53
N PHE A 31 3.41 -5.23 5.89
CA PHE A 31 3.18 -5.59 4.50
C PHE A 31 1.75 -6.08 4.28
N GLY A 32 1.26 -6.99 5.12
CA GLY A 32 -0.11 -7.51 5.05
C GLY A 32 -1.15 -6.41 5.25
N PHE A 33 -0.92 -5.49 6.17
CA PHE A 33 -1.79 -4.33 6.40
C PHE A 33 -1.87 -3.43 5.17
N LEU A 34 -0.72 -3.02 4.60
CA LEU A 34 -0.68 -2.17 3.41
C LEU A 34 -1.26 -2.87 2.17
N ALA A 35 -0.98 -4.16 2.00
CA ALA A 35 -1.55 -4.96 0.93
C ALA A 35 -3.08 -5.07 1.07
N GLY A 36 -3.56 -5.35 2.28
CA GLY A 36 -4.99 -5.48 2.59
C GLY A 36 -5.75 -4.18 2.33
N ILE A 37 -5.25 -3.05 2.83
CA ILE A 37 -5.94 -1.76 2.62
C ILE A 37 -5.91 -1.33 1.15
N THR A 38 -4.81 -1.58 0.44
CA THR A 38 -4.71 -1.29 -1.00
C THR A 38 -5.66 -2.18 -1.81
N PHE A 39 -5.87 -3.42 -1.38
CA PHE A 39 -6.85 -4.31 -1.99
C PHE A 39 -8.29 -3.84 -1.77
N ILE A 40 -8.63 -3.43 -0.54
CA ILE A 40 -9.95 -2.84 -0.23
C ILE A 40 -10.19 -1.58 -1.06
N ALA A 41 -9.19 -0.69 -1.15
CA ALA A 41 -9.26 0.51 -1.97
C ALA A 41 -9.54 0.19 -3.44
N TYR A 42 -8.84 -0.81 -4.01
CA TYR A 42 -9.09 -1.28 -5.37
C TYR A 42 -10.53 -1.79 -5.56
N LEU A 43 -11.07 -2.57 -4.61
CA LEU A 43 -12.45 -3.06 -4.69
C LEU A 43 -13.47 -1.92 -4.64
N LEU A 44 -13.27 -0.92 -3.78
CA LEU A 44 -14.15 0.24 -3.69
C LEU A 44 -14.20 1.01 -5.01
N VAL A 45 -13.05 1.21 -5.66
CA VAL A 45 -13.00 1.87 -6.95
C VAL A 45 -13.60 1.02 -8.05
N ASP A 46 -13.35 -0.29 -8.09
CA ASP A 46 -13.93 -1.18 -9.10
C ASP A 46 -15.47 -1.19 -9.04
N ILE A 47 -16.04 -1.05 -7.84
CA ILE A 47 -17.49 -0.87 -7.66
C ILE A 47 -17.93 0.53 -8.13
N GLY A 48 -17.22 1.59 -7.74
CA GLY A 48 -17.56 2.96 -8.11
C GLY A 48 -17.51 3.23 -9.61
N VAL A 49 -16.49 2.71 -10.29
CA VAL A 49 -16.27 2.87 -11.73
C VAL A 49 -17.33 2.15 -12.58
N LYS A 50 -17.94 1.06 -12.08
CA LYS A 50 -19.01 0.35 -12.79
C LYS A 50 -20.34 1.11 -12.84
N ARG A 51 -20.53 2.12 -11.97
CA ARG A 51 -21.72 2.96 -11.98
C ARG A 51 -21.57 4.12 -12.96
N ASP A 52 -20.57 4.96 -12.74
CA ASP A 52 -20.30 6.14 -13.56
C ASP A 52 -18.81 6.54 -13.51
N PRO A 53 -18.26 7.12 -14.58
CA PRO A 53 -16.86 7.59 -14.61
C PRO A 53 -16.56 8.66 -13.55
N GLU A 54 -17.50 9.57 -13.30
CA GLU A 54 -17.38 10.63 -12.29
C GLU A 54 -17.35 10.06 -10.86
N VAL A 55 -18.22 9.08 -10.59
CA VAL A 55 -18.25 8.34 -9.32
C VAL A 55 -16.96 7.54 -9.13
N GLY A 56 -16.36 7.04 -10.21
CA GLY A 56 -15.04 6.40 -10.21
C GLY A 56 -13.93 7.33 -9.69
N ILE A 57 -13.90 8.59 -10.13
CA ILE A 57 -12.90 9.57 -9.66
C ILE A 57 -13.11 9.88 -8.17
N MET A 58 -14.37 10.08 -7.75
CA MET A 58 -14.69 10.27 -6.32
C MET A 58 -14.30 9.06 -5.47
N ALA A 59 -14.52 7.84 -5.97
CA ALA A 59 -14.13 6.62 -5.28
C ALA A 59 -12.60 6.51 -5.11
N ILE A 60 -11.81 6.95 -6.10
CA ILE A 60 -10.34 6.97 -6.01
C ILE A 60 -9.87 7.97 -4.97
N MET A 61 -10.41 9.18 -4.97
CA MET A 61 -10.04 10.18 -3.97
C MET A 61 -10.42 9.71 -2.56
N GLY A 62 -11.61 9.12 -2.41
CA GLY A 62 -12.07 8.52 -1.15
C GLY A 62 -11.19 7.37 -0.70
N SER A 63 -10.80 6.47 -1.61
CA SER A 63 -9.97 5.30 -1.27
C SER A 63 -8.57 5.72 -0.80
N ILE A 64 -7.96 6.72 -1.46
CA ILE A 64 -6.67 7.29 -1.06
C ILE A 64 -6.80 7.96 0.31
N ALA A 65 -7.86 8.74 0.55
CA ALA A 65 -8.07 9.40 1.84
C ALA A 65 -8.25 8.39 2.98
N VAL A 66 -9.07 7.35 2.78
CA VAL A 66 -9.26 6.27 3.75
C VAL A 66 -7.92 5.57 4.02
N LYS A 67 -7.18 5.21 2.98
CA LYS A 67 -5.85 4.60 3.12
C LYS A 67 -4.89 5.47 3.92
N MET A 68 -4.85 6.79 3.67
CA MET A 68 -4.02 7.73 4.43
C MET A 68 -4.37 7.73 5.92
N ILE A 69 -5.66 7.81 6.27
CA ILE A 69 -6.11 7.83 7.67
C ILE A 69 -5.68 6.54 8.40
N PHE A 70 -5.93 5.39 7.80
CA PHE A 70 -5.55 4.10 8.38
C PHE A 70 -4.03 3.93 8.50
N CYS A 71 -3.26 4.41 7.51
CA CYS A 71 -1.81 4.42 7.55
C CYS A 71 -1.28 5.30 8.69
N MET A 72 -1.84 6.50 8.88
CA MET A 72 -1.49 7.37 10.00
C MET A 72 -1.83 6.73 11.35
N ALA A 73 -3.01 6.13 11.49
CA ALA A 73 -3.41 5.43 12.70
C ALA A 73 -2.45 4.26 13.01
N PHE A 74 -2.09 3.48 11.99
CA PHE A 74 -1.16 2.35 12.13
C PHE A 74 0.22 2.82 12.61
N VAL A 75 0.79 3.84 11.97
CA VAL A 75 2.08 4.42 12.35
C VAL A 75 2.04 4.97 13.77
N LEU A 76 0.96 5.67 14.15
CA LEU A 76 0.79 6.21 15.50
C LEU A 76 0.77 5.10 16.57
N ILE A 77 -0.02 4.04 16.35
CA ILE A 77 -0.13 2.90 17.27
C ILE A 77 1.23 2.22 17.45
N TYR A 78 1.95 1.98 16.35
CA TYR A 78 3.28 1.37 16.40
C TYR A 78 4.34 2.28 17.02
N SER A 79 4.26 3.58 16.78
CA SER A 79 5.18 4.56 17.37
C SER A 79 5.06 4.65 18.89
N ILE A 80 3.85 4.51 19.45
CA ILE A 80 3.63 4.54 20.91
C ILE A 80 4.14 3.25 21.57
N LYS A 81 4.02 2.10 20.89
CA LYS A 81 4.44 0.79 21.42
C LYS A 81 5.93 0.50 21.23
N GLY A 82 6.57 1.06 20.21
CA GLY A 82 7.95 0.75 19.82
C GLY A 82 8.99 1.65 20.49
N LYS A 83 9.56 1.21 21.62
CA LYS A 83 10.77 1.83 22.16
C LYS A 83 11.98 1.49 21.25
N GLY A 84 12.53 2.47 20.53
CA GLY A 84 13.87 2.40 19.94
C GLY A 84 14.02 1.96 18.47
N ILE A 85 12.95 1.59 17.76
CA ILE A 85 13.02 1.08 16.37
C ILE A 85 12.53 2.15 15.34
N GLY A 86 12.31 3.39 15.80
CA GLY A 86 11.52 4.40 15.07
C GLY A 86 11.96 4.65 13.62
N VAL A 87 13.27 4.79 13.38
CA VAL A 87 13.79 5.13 12.04
C VAL A 87 13.69 3.95 11.07
N LEU A 88 14.09 2.74 11.50
CA LEU A 88 14.02 1.55 10.65
C LEU A 88 12.56 1.19 10.31
N PHE A 89 11.66 1.31 11.28
CA PHE A 89 10.22 1.15 11.07
C PHE A 89 9.68 2.17 10.08
N LEU A 90 10.01 3.45 10.28
CA LEU A 90 9.54 4.52 9.41
C LEU A 90 10.01 4.32 7.97
N LEU A 91 11.29 3.98 7.75
CA LEU A 91 11.84 3.73 6.42
C LEU A 91 11.16 2.54 5.73
N ASN A 92 10.95 1.43 6.44
CA ASN A 92 10.26 0.27 5.90
C ASN A 92 8.78 0.59 5.58
N PHE A 93 8.08 1.26 6.49
CA PHE A 93 6.70 1.67 6.30
C PHE A 93 6.56 2.61 5.11
N PHE A 94 7.38 3.65 5.03
CA PHE A 94 7.33 4.65 3.99
C PHE A 94 7.67 4.07 2.62
N SER A 95 8.68 3.20 2.55
CA SER A 95 9.06 2.50 1.32
C SER A 95 7.93 1.63 0.80
N LEU A 96 7.31 0.82 1.67
CA LEU A 96 6.14 0.03 1.29
C LEU A 96 4.96 0.91 0.90
N TYR A 97 4.66 1.94 1.69
CA TYR A 97 3.55 2.86 1.43
C TYR A 97 3.67 3.50 0.06
N LEU A 98 4.84 4.06 -0.29
CA LEU A 98 5.09 4.66 -1.60
C LEU A 98 4.92 3.64 -2.72
N LEU A 99 5.52 2.47 -2.56
CA LEU A 99 5.52 1.43 -3.57
C LEU A 99 4.08 0.94 -3.84
N PHE A 100 3.31 0.61 -2.80
CA PHE A 100 1.90 0.26 -2.93
C PHE A 100 1.06 1.40 -3.51
N SER A 101 1.33 2.66 -3.13
CA SER A 101 0.57 3.83 -3.62
C SER A 101 0.83 4.12 -5.10
N VAL A 102 2.08 4.00 -5.57
CA VAL A 102 2.40 4.18 -7.00
C VAL A 102 1.70 3.12 -7.84
N PHE A 103 1.76 1.85 -7.44
CA PHE A 103 1.06 0.77 -8.15
C PHE A 103 -0.46 0.96 -8.12
N GLU A 104 -1.01 1.35 -6.97
CA GLU A 104 -2.43 1.66 -6.82
C GLU A 104 -2.85 2.77 -7.78
N ILE A 105 -2.25 3.96 -7.69
CA ILE A 105 -2.59 5.10 -8.56
C ILE A 105 -2.44 4.73 -10.04
N TYR A 106 -1.37 4.03 -10.41
CA TYR A 106 -1.19 3.58 -11.79
C TYR A 106 -2.32 2.66 -12.28
N CYS A 107 -2.71 1.66 -11.48
CA CYS A 107 -3.81 0.75 -11.79
C CYS A 107 -5.14 1.50 -11.89
N LEU A 108 -5.42 2.38 -10.93
CA LEU A 108 -6.67 3.15 -10.87
C LEU A 108 -6.79 4.11 -12.05
N LEU A 109 -5.72 4.86 -12.38
CA LEU A 109 -5.68 5.76 -13.54
C LEU A 109 -5.81 5.00 -14.87
N ARG A 110 -5.16 3.84 -15.00
CA ARG A 110 -5.28 3.02 -16.21
C ARG A 110 -6.69 2.50 -16.39
N ASN A 111 -7.35 2.10 -15.30
CA ASN A 111 -8.73 1.60 -15.34
C ASN A 111 -9.71 2.73 -15.72
N LEU A 112 -9.55 3.92 -15.14
CA LEU A 112 -10.31 5.12 -15.55
C LEU A 112 -10.10 5.48 -17.02
N ARG A 113 -8.85 5.51 -17.50
CA ARG A 113 -8.54 5.85 -18.89
C ARG A 113 -9.20 4.88 -19.87
N HIS A 114 -9.24 3.59 -19.54
CA HIS A 114 -9.90 2.60 -20.39
C HIS A 114 -11.42 2.82 -20.48
N GLN A 115 -12.06 3.30 -19.41
CA GLN A 115 -13.49 3.61 -19.41
C GLN A 115 -13.81 4.90 -20.16
N ASN A 116 -12.98 5.95 -20.05
CA ASN A 116 -13.20 7.21 -20.77
C ASN A 116 -13.02 7.07 -22.30
N LEU A 117 -12.27 6.04 -22.74
CA LEU A 117 -12.08 5.73 -24.16
C LEU A 117 -13.20 4.82 -24.74
N LYS A 118 -14.15 4.38 -23.92
CA LYS A 118 -15.32 3.59 -24.33
C LYS A 118 -16.56 4.48 -24.41
#